data_AF-A0A0P0X0Y7-F1
#
_entry.id   AF-A0A0P0X0Y7-F1
#
_cell.length_a   1.000
_cell.length_b   1.000
_cell.length_c   1.000
_cell.angle_alpha   90.00
_cell.angle_beta   90.00
_cell.angle_gamma   90.00
#
_symmetry.space_group_name_H-M   'P 1'
#
loop_
_entity.id
_entity.type
_entity.pdbx_description
1 polymer ?
#
loop_
_entity_poly.entity_id
_entity_poly.type
_entity_poly.pdbx_seq_one_letter_code
_entity_poly.pdbx_strand_id
1 'polypeptide(L)'
;VLAVRELWDLIPCTQKELHLVAASTVCQLGNEQTILFREDNWLQGGTIRAIAPSIYDHVSTRIRKRRMVAEALSNRRWIKDISGALGTQAILEYLKLWSLIQSVDCSSAEPDSLSWKWESSSKYTSKSTYRALFLGRIAFESTPI
;
A
#
# COMPACT_ATOMS: atom_id res chain seq x y z
N VAL A 1 12.44 -6.94 -2.52
CA VAL A 1 11.18 -6.33 -3.02
C VAL A 1 11.42 -5.08 -3.89
N LEU A 2 12.46 -4.27 -3.66
CA LEU A 2 12.91 -3.25 -4.63
C LEU A 2 13.18 -3.85 -6.03
N ALA A 3 13.80 -5.03 -6.09
CA ALA A 3 14.00 -5.78 -7.34
C ALA A 3 12.69 -6.22 -8.03
N VAL A 4 11.58 -6.37 -7.29
CA VAL A 4 10.27 -6.76 -7.86
C VAL A 4 9.59 -5.56 -8.51
N ARG A 5 9.69 -4.36 -7.90
CA ARG A 5 9.18 -3.13 -8.51
C ARG A 5 10.00 -2.66 -9.71
N GLU A 6 11.33 -2.76 -9.65
CA GLU A 6 12.18 -2.47 -10.83
C GLU A 6 11.95 -3.49 -11.96
N LEU A 7 11.66 -4.75 -11.65
CA LEU A 7 11.23 -5.74 -12.64
C LEU A 7 9.83 -5.46 -13.21
N TRP A 8 8.93 -4.85 -12.45
CA TRP A 8 7.58 -4.51 -12.92
C TRP A 8 7.55 -3.29 -13.83
N ASP A 9 8.51 -2.38 -13.69
CA ASP A 9 8.69 -1.26 -14.64
C ASP A 9 9.21 -1.72 -16.02
N LEU A 10 9.78 -2.94 -16.11
CA LEU A 10 10.30 -3.53 -17.35
C LEU A 10 9.29 -4.38 -18.13
N ILE A 11 8.16 -4.73 -17.51
CA ILE A 11 7.08 -5.47 -18.18
C ILE A 11 6.04 -4.44 -18.60
N PRO A 12 5.61 -4.38 -19.87
CA PRO A 12 4.50 -3.53 -20.28
C PRO A 12 3.19 -4.10 -19.72
N CYS A 13 3.00 -3.93 -18.41
CA CYS A 13 1.77 -4.26 -17.71
C CYS A 13 0.77 -3.13 -17.91
N THR A 14 -0.49 -3.48 -18.14
CA THR A 14 -1.56 -2.50 -18.29
C THR A 14 -1.80 -1.81 -16.96
N GLN A 15 -2.10 -0.51 -16.95
CA GLN A 15 -2.31 0.26 -15.71
C GLN A 15 -3.39 -0.37 -14.80
N LYS A 16 -4.40 -1.02 -15.38
CA LYS A 16 -5.43 -1.78 -14.65
C LYS A 16 -4.87 -2.95 -13.84
N GLU A 17 -3.91 -3.67 -14.41
CA GLU A 17 -3.28 -4.84 -13.76
C GLU A 17 -2.42 -4.38 -12.59
N LEU A 18 -1.69 -3.27 -12.74
CA LEU A 18 -0.91 -2.66 -11.67
C LEU A 18 -1.80 -2.21 -10.50
N HIS A 19 -2.93 -1.55 -10.78
CA HIS A 19 -3.87 -1.15 -9.74
C HIS A 19 -4.50 -2.35 -9.03
N LEU A 20 -4.84 -3.42 -9.78
CA LEU A 20 -5.37 -4.65 -9.21
C LEU A 20 -4.34 -5.29 -8.28
N VAL A 21 -3.10 -5.44 -8.74
CA VAL A 21 -2.03 -6.03 -7.94
C VAL A 21 -1.76 -5.18 -6.69
N ALA A 22 -1.69 -3.86 -6.81
CA ALA A 22 -1.53 -2.96 -5.67
C ALA A 22 -2.68 -3.12 -4.66
N ALA A 23 -3.95 -3.14 -5.10
CA ALA A 23 -5.10 -3.30 -4.22
C ALA A 23 -5.15 -4.69 -3.53
N SER A 24 -4.69 -5.71 -4.24
CA SER A 24 -4.73 -7.13 -3.86
C SER A 24 -3.58 -7.56 -2.95
N THR A 25 -2.61 -6.67 -2.74
CA THR A 25 -1.39 -6.95 -2.01
C THR A 25 -1.40 -6.23 -0.66
N VAL A 26 -0.96 -6.90 0.40
CA VAL A 26 -0.63 -6.32 1.71
C VAL A 26 0.84 -6.56 2.01
N CYS A 27 1.55 -5.50 2.37
CA CYS A 27 2.93 -5.61 2.83
C CYS A 27 2.91 -5.84 4.34
N GLN A 28 3.57 -6.89 4.81
CA GLN A 28 3.84 -7.11 6.23
C GLN A 28 5.21 -6.53 6.54
N LEU A 29 5.27 -5.69 7.58
CA LEU A 29 6.50 -5.06 8.01
C LEU A 29 7.38 -6.05 8.73
N GLY A 30 8.63 -6.16 8.27
CA GLY A 30 9.68 -6.89 8.94
C GLY A 30 10.86 -5.96 9.19
N ASN A 31 11.83 -5.94 8.27
CA ASN A 31 13.02 -5.10 8.34
C ASN A 31 12.81 -3.64 7.90
N GLU A 32 11.60 -3.27 7.45
CA GLU A 32 11.13 -1.92 7.11
C GLU A 32 11.92 -1.17 6.02
N GLN A 33 12.92 -1.82 5.43
CA GLN A 33 13.89 -1.21 4.52
C GLN A 33 13.46 -1.27 3.06
N THR A 34 12.37 -1.96 2.72
CA THR A 34 11.97 -2.16 1.32
C THR A 34 10.57 -1.66 0.99
N ILE A 35 9.79 -1.32 2.01
CA ILE A 35 8.41 -0.83 1.89
C ILE A 35 8.41 0.70 1.85
N LEU A 36 7.71 1.30 0.89
CA LEU A 36 7.50 2.75 0.81
C LEU A 36 6.44 3.17 1.83
N PHE A 37 6.75 4.23 2.57
CA PHE A 37 5.90 4.69 3.67
C PHE A 37 4.49 5.06 3.20
N ARG A 38 4.32 5.70 2.04
CA ARG A 38 3.01 6.26 1.62
C ARG A 38 2.27 5.43 0.56
N GLU A 39 3.01 4.79 -0.32
CA GLU A 39 2.47 4.13 -1.52
C GLU A 39 2.14 2.65 -1.28
N ASP A 40 2.74 2.00 -0.29
CA ASP A 40 2.49 0.58 -0.01
C ASP A 40 1.34 0.36 0.98
N ASN A 41 0.64 -0.77 0.81
CA ASN A 41 -0.44 -1.23 1.68
C ASN A 41 0.12 -1.95 2.92
N TRP A 42 0.81 -1.22 3.78
CA TRP A 42 1.40 -1.81 5.00
C TRP A 42 0.66 -1.42 6.29
N LEU A 43 -0.11 -0.33 6.27
CA LEU A 43 -0.85 0.15 7.44
C LEU A 43 -2.26 -0.44 7.44
N GLN A 44 -2.51 -1.47 8.26
CA GLN A 44 -3.78 -2.20 8.33
C GLN A 44 -4.29 -2.72 6.96
N GLY A 45 -3.38 -3.05 6.04
CA GLY A 45 -3.73 -3.52 4.69
C GLY A 45 -4.23 -2.45 3.72
N GLY A 46 -4.09 -1.16 4.08
CA GLY A 46 -4.38 0.00 3.25
C GLY A 46 -3.17 0.91 3.05
N THR A 47 -3.23 1.76 2.02
CA THR A 47 -2.25 2.82 1.79
C THR A 47 -2.52 4.00 2.73
N ILE A 48 -1.46 4.73 3.07
CA ILE A 48 -1.62 6.02 3.78
C ILE A 48 -2.48 6.99 2.97
N ARG A 49 -2.40 6.94 1.63
CA ARG A 49 -3.27 7.74 0.75
C ARG A 49 -4.76 7.48 0.97
N ALA A 50 -5.15 6.22 1.22
CA ALA A 50 -6.54 5.86 1.49
C ALA A 50 -6.98 6.23 2.92
N ILE A 51 -6.07 6.17 3.89
CA ILE A 51 -6.38 6.41 5.31
C ILE A 51 -6.39 7.90 5.65
N ALA A 52 -5.49 8.68 5.05
CA ALA A 52 -5.25 10.09 5.32
C ALA A 52 -4.94 10.87 4.03
N PRO A 53 -5.95 11.09 3.16
CA PRO A 53 -5.76 11.77 1.88
C PRO A 53 -5.33 13.23 2.04
N SER A 54 -5.86 13.94 3.04
CA SER A 54 -5.51 15.35 3.27
C SER A 54 -4.03 15.46 3.66
N ILE A 55 -3.51 14.59 4.53
CA ILE A 55 -2.07 14.56 4.87
C ILE A 55 -1.23 14.11 3.69
N TYR A 56 -1.74 13.21 2.86
CA TYR A 56 -1.04 12.79 1.65
C TYR A 56 -0.77 13.98 0.74
N ASP A 57 -1.75 14.88 0.57
CA ASP A 57 -1.63 16.07 -0.27
C ASP A 57 -0.60 17.08 0.22
N HIS A 58 -0.40 17.19 1.53
CA HIS A 58 0.57 18.10 2.15
C HIS A 58 2.04 17.65 2.04
N VAL A 59 2.31 16.51 1.40
CA VAL A 59 3.67 15.99 1.22
C VAL A 59 4.09 16.08 -0.23
N SER A 60 5.33 16.49 -0.49
CA SER A 60 5.82 16.59 -1.87
C SER A 60 5.86 15.22 -2.57
N THR A 61 5.56 15.20 -3.86
CA THR A 61 5.58 13.98 -4.70
C THR A 61 6.92 13.25 -4.66
N ARG A 62 8.03 14.00 -4.53
CA ARG A 62 9.39 13.45 -4.40
C ARG A 62 9.56 12.63 -3.13
N ILE A 63 9.04 13.11 -1.99
CA ILE A 63 9.12 12.39 -0.71
C ILE A 63 8.22 11.16 -0.75
N ARG A 64 7.00 11.28 -1.31
CA ARG A 64 6.05 10.16 -1.45
C ARG A 64 6.68 8.93 -2.15
N LYS A 65 7.47 9.17 -3.21
CA LYS A 65 8.08 8.11 -4.02
C LYS A 65 9.40 7.54 -3.49
N ARG A 66 10.07 8.22 -2.56
CA ARG A 66 11.43 7.83 -2.10
C ARG A 66 11.49 7.40 -0.65
N ARG A 67 10.54 7.83 0.19
CA ARG A 67 10.61 7.59 1.63
C ARG A 67 10.22 6.15 1.96
N MET A 68 11.18 5.41 2.53
CA MET A 68 10.97 4.07 3.07
C MET A 68 10.35 4.12 4.46
N VAL A 69 9.68 3.05 4.88
CA VAL A 69 9.04 2.96 6.21
C VAL A 69 10.09 3.10 7.32
N ALA A 70 11.22 2.39 7.23
CA ALA A 70 12.32 2.48 8.20
C ALA A 70 12.77 3.93 8.40
N GLU A 71 12.99 4.68 7.31
CA GLU A 71 13.41 6.07 7.39
C GLU A 71 12.33 7.00 7.95
N ALA A 72 11.07 6.73 7.60
CA ALA A 72 9.93 7.53 7.98
C ALA A 72 9.63 7.41 9.48
N LEU A 73 9.66 6.18 10.00
CA LEU A 73 9.47 5.85 11.40
C LEU A 73 10.68 6.25 12.25
N SER A 74 11.90 6.08 11.71
CA SER A 74 13.13 6.55 12.34
C SER A 74 13.06 8.03 12.67
N ASN A 75 13.17 8.35 13.96
CA ASN A 75 13.16 9.72 14.47
C ASN A 75 11.91 10.55 14.08
N ARG A 76 10.77 9.87 13.84
CA ARG A 76 9.48 10.49 13.49
C ARG A 76 9.58 11.45 12.28
N ARG A 77 10.46 11.14 11.33
CA ARG A 77 10.73 11.98 10.15
C ARG A 77 9.50 12.18 9.28
N TRP A 78 8.59 11.22 9.27
CA TRP A 78 7.34 11.32 8.51
C TRP A 78 6.48 12.53 8.88
N ILE A 79 6.60 13.05 10.10
CA ILE A 79 5.92 14.27 10.55
C ILE A 79 6.55 15.50 9.91
N LYS A 80 7.89 15.54 9.84
CA LYS A 80 8.66 16.66 9.25
C LYS A 80 8.44 16.78 7.75
N ASP A 81 8.07 15.67 7.11
CA ASP A 81 7.78 15.63 5.69
C ASP A 81 6.41 16.26 5.35
N ILE A 82 5.56 16.53 6.34
CA ILE A 82 4.29 17.24 6.19
C ILE A 82 4.55 18.74 6.12
N SER A 83 4.18 19.36 5.01
CA SER A 83 4.43 20.79 4.77
C SER A 83 3.15 21.55 4.53
N GLY A 84 3.14 22.83 4.89
CA GLY A 84 2.01 23.74 4.72
C GLY A 84 1.11 23.85 5.95
N ALA A 85 0.08 24.68 5.83
CA ALA A 85 -0.89 24.91 6.90
C ALA A 85 -1.87 23.74 6.98
N LEU A 86 -1.88 23.04 8.11
CA LEU A 86 -2.78 21.92 8.35
C LEU A 86 -4.17 22.44 8.72
N GLY A 87 -5.16 22.16 7.87
CA GLY A 87 -6.57 22.33 8.21
C GLY A 87 -7.03 21.35 9.29
N THR A 88 -8.22 21.58 9.83
CA THR A 88 -8.84 20.72 10.87
C THR A 88 -8.91 19.25 10.45
N GLN A 89 -9.26 18.98 9.20
CA GLN A 89 -9.31 17.62 8.65
C GLN A 89 -7.93 16.94 8.65
N ALA A 90 -6.87 17.68 8.28
CA ALA A 90 -5.51 17.13 8.27
C ALA A 90 -5.01 16.83 9.69
N ILE A 91 -5.43 17.61 10.70
CA ILE A 91 -5.09 17.35 12.11
C ILE A 91 -5.77 16.06 12.61
N LEU A 92 -7.04 15.84 12.28
CA LEU A 92 -7.76 14.61 12.64
C LEU A 92 -7.13 13.38 12.00
N GLU A 93 -6.82 13.48 10.70
CA GLU A 93 -6.10 12.44 9.97
C GLU A 93 -4.73 12.15 10.60
N TYR A 94 -4.06 13.18 11.14
CA TYR A 94 -2.74 13.04 11.75
C TYR A 94 -2.83 12.22 13.02
N LEU A 95 -3.79 12.54 13.90
CA LEU A 95 -4.01 11.80 15.14
C LEU A 95 -4.36 10.34 14.87
N LYS A 96 -5.21 10.08 13.86
CA LYS A 96 -5.55 8.73 13.44
C LYS A 96 -4.32 7.98 12.93
N LEU A 97 -3.53 8.60 12.06
CA LEU A 97 -2.33 7.99 11.49
C LEU A 97 -1.27 7.75 12.58
N TRP A 98 -1.14 8.67 13.53
CA TRP A 98 -0.28 8.55 14.70
C TRP A 98 -0.64 7.32 15.54
N SER A 99 -1.92 7.15 15.90
CA SER A 99 -2.35 5.98 16.68
C SER A 99 -2.14 4.67 15.93
N LEU A 100 -2.37 4.68 14.61
CA LEU A 100 -2.17 3.51 13.76
C LEU A 100 -0.71 3.10 13.72
N ILE A 101 0.20 4.04 13.50
CA ILE A 101 1.65 3.77 13.48
C ILE A 101 2.12 3.25 14.84
N GLN A 102 1.60 3.77 15.95
CA GLN A 102 1.96 3.27 17.28
C GLN A 102 1.48 1.84 17.54
N SER A 103 0.38 1.42 16.91
CA SER A 103 -0.14 0.05 17.02
C SER A 103 0.58 -0.96 16.11
N VAL A 104 1.52 -0.49 15.29
CA VAL A 104 2.31 -1.37 14.43
C VAL A 104 3.47 -1.94 15.24
N ASP A 105 3.35 -3.22 15.58
CA ASP A 105 4.47 -3.99 16.13
C ASP A 105 5.39 -4.42 14.99
N CYS A 106 6.50 -3.70 14.82
CA CYS A 106 7.51 -4.08 13.85
C CYS A 106 8.33 -5.26 14.38
N SER A 107 8.10 -6.46 13.84
CA SER A 107 8.91 -7.63 14.14
C SER A 107 10.25 -7.52 13.41
N SER A 108 11.25 -6.92 14.05
CA SER A 108 12.57 -6.66 13.45
C SER A 108 13.37 -7.93 13.10
N ALA A 109 12.84 -9.13 13.39
CA ALA A 109 13.50 -10.40 13.20
C ALA A 109 13.26 -11.02 11.81
N GLU A 110 12.21 -10.59 11.09
CA GLU A 110 11.84 -11.17 9.79
C GLU A 110 12.00 -10.15 8.65
N PRO A 111 12.31 -10.59 7.42
CA PRO A 111 12.35 -9.70 6.26
C PRO A 111 10.94 -9.22 5.88
N ASP A 112 10.84 -8.01 5.30
CA ASP A 112 9.60 -7.49 4.74
C ASP A 112 8.95 -8.52 3.79
N SER A 113 7.71 -8.91 4.07
CA SER A 113 6.99 -9.92 3.30
C SER A 113 5.77 -9.31 2.61
N LEU A 114 5.43 -9.87 1.45
CA LEU A 114 4.32 -9.41 0.61
C LEU A 114 3.28 -10.52 0.58
N SER A 115 2.10 -10.23 1.10
CA SER A 115 0.98 -11.17 1.20
C SER A 115 -0.13 -10.84 0.21
N TRP A 116 -0.65 -11.88 -0.43
CA TRP A 116 -1.76 -11.79 -1.39
C TRP A 116 -3.11 -11.95 -0.68
N LYS A 117 -4.00 -10.96 -0.79
CA LYS A 117 -5.28 -10.92 -0.05
C LYS A 117 -6.28 -12.02 -0.44
N TRP A 118 -6.18 -12.55 -1.66
CA TRP A 118 -7.22 -13.41 -2.24
C TRP A 118 -6.99 -14.91 -2.04
N GLU A 119 -5.88 -15.29 -1.40
CA GLU A 119 -5.52 -16.69 -1.19
C GLU A 119 -5.10 -16.89 0.26
N SER A 120 -5.62 -17.93 0.92
CA SER A 120 -5.30 -18.26 2.32
C SER A 120 -3.82 -18.60 2.53
N SER A 121 -3.11 -18.97 1.46
CA SER A 121 -1.66 -19.23 1.49
C SER A 121 -0.80 -17.96 1.46
N SER A 122 -1.40 -16.77 1.34
CA SER A 122 -0.72 -15.47 1.19
C SER A 122 0.24 -15.36 -0.01
N LYS A 123 0.27 -16.36 -0.89
CA LYS A 123 1.12 -16.40 -2.09
C LYS A 123 0.35 -15.97 -3.33
N TYR A 124 1.04 -15.30 -4.24
CA TYR A 124 0.50 -14.96 -5.55
C TYR A 124 0.24 -16.21 -6.39
N THR A 125 -0.94 -16.30 -7.00
CA THR A 125 -1.26 -17.30 -8.03
C THR A 125 -1.99 -16.63 -9.19
N SER A 126 -1.64 -16.97 -10.43
CA SER A 126 -2.34 -16.45 -11.61
C SER A 126 -3.85 -16.77 -11.58
N LYS A 127 -4.23 -17.90 -10.95
CA LYS A 127 -5.62 -18.33 -10.77
C LYS A 127 -6.41 -17.37 -9.87
N SER A 128 -5.87 -16.96 -8.73
CA SER A 128 -6.57 -16.04 -7.82
C SER A 128 -6.64 -14.63 -8.40
N THR A 129 -5.59 -14.17 -9.09
CA THR A 129 -5.57 -12.90 -9.83
C THR A 129 -6.67 -12.84 -10.88
N TYR A 130 -6.81 -13.89 -11.69
CA TYR A 130 -7.87 -13.96 -12.68
C TYR A 130 -9.26 -13.95 -12.01
N ARG A 131 -9.46 -14.69 -10.91
CA ARG A 131 -10.74 -14.65 -10.17
C ARG A 131 -11.05 -13.26 -9.61
N ALA A 132 -10.06 -12.55 -9.07
CA ALA A 132 -10.22 -11.20 -8.56
C ALA A 132 -10.56 -10.20 -9.68
N LEU A 133 -9.97 -10.35 -10.86
CA LEU A 133 -10.24 -9.49 -12.02
C LEU A 133 -11.69 -9.63 -12.53
N PHE A 134 -12.27 -10.81 -12.36
CA PHE A 134 -13.65 -11.12 -12.74
C PHE A 134 -14.62 -11.12 -11.55
N LEU A 135 -14.20 -10.60 -10.40
CA LEU A 135 -15.09 -10.47 -9.24
C LEU A 135 -16.17 -9.44 -9.55
N GLY A 136 -17.44 -9.81 -9.41
CA GLY A 136 -18.58 -8.94 -9.72
C GLY A 136 -19.08 -8.98 -11.17
N ARG A 137 -18.58 -9.91 -12.01
CA ARG A 137 -19.19 -10.16 -13.32
C ARG A 137 -20.58 -10.79 -13.16
N ILE A 138 -21.55 -10.28 -13.91
CA ILE A 138 -22.86 -10.91 -14.08
C ILE A 138 -22.78 -11.90 -15.24
N ALA A 139 -23.32 -13.10 -15.07
CA ALA A 139 -23.46 -14.04 -16.17
C ALA A 139 -24.49 -13.49 -17.15
N PHE A 140 -24.15 -13.44 -18.43
CA PHE A 140 -25.13 -13.11 -19.46
C PHE A 140 -26.05 -14.31 -19.61
N GLU A 141 -27.28 -14.18 -19.13
CA GLU A 141 -28.32 -15.19 -19.31
C GLU A 141 -28.93 -15.00 -20.70
N SER A 142 -28.38 -15.69 -21.71
CA SER A 142 -29.00 -15.74 -23.03
C SER A 142 -30.09 -16.81 -22.99
N THR A 143 -31.35 -16.42 -22.93
CA THR A 143 -32.45 -17.32 -23.28
C THR A 143 -32.39 -17.57 -24.79
N PRO A 144 -32.09 -18.79 -25.27
CA PRO A 144 -32.18 -19.08 -26.70
C PRO A 144 -33.64 -18.93 -27.16
N ILE A 145 -33.81 -18.26 -28.30
CA ILE A 145 -35.10 -18.03 -28.98
C ILE A 145 -35.57 -19.33 -29.64
#